data_AF-A0A9P1DI69-F1
#
_entry.id   AF-A0A9P1DI69-F1
#
_cell.length_a   1.000
_cell.length_b   1.000
_cell.length_c   1.000
_cell.angle_alpha   90.00
_cell.angle_beta   90.00
_cell.angle_gamma   90.00
#
_symmetry.space_group_name_H-M   'P 1'
#
loop_
_entity.id
_entity.type
_entity.pdbx_description
1 polymer ?
#
loop_
_entity_poly.entity_id
_entity_poly.type
_entity_poly.pdbx_seq_one_letter_code
_entity_poly.pdbx_strand_id
1 'polypeptide(L)'
;MECVICCGEVSHVGCFLPCGHCQWHQECISDWLTRRSICPLCRTPAQHDEHKFPVHPEQNNCTIGIAEFLGEMKRMLCNEVLHLELRYEELQLEAANLELGAQQLAAHK
;
A
#
# COMPACT_ATOMS: atom_id res chain seq x y z
N MET A 1 0.59 24.36 9.94
CA MET A 1 -0.52 23.88 9.08
C MET A 1 -1.81 24.01 9.90
N GLU A 2 -2.95 24.30 9.29
CA GLU A 2 -4.22 24.50 10.02
C GLU A 2 -5.17 23.32 9.79
N CYS A 3 -5.91 22.92 10.82
CA CYS A 3 -6.87 21.82 10.78
C CYS A 3 -8.14 22.29 10.09
N VAL A 4 -8.53 21.64 9.00
CA VAL A 4 -9.73 22.04 8.23
C VAL A 4 -11.05 21.72 8.93
N ILE A 5 -11.01 20.99 10.05
CA ILE A 5 -12.19 20.62 10.84
C ILE A 5 -12.43 21.63 11.97
N CYS A 6 -11.37 22.02 12.70
CA CYS A 6 -11.50 22.88 13.88
C CYS A 6 -10.84 24.26 13.74
N CYS A 7 -10.19 24.55 12.62
CA CYS A 7 -9.42 25.78 12.37
C CYS A 7 -8.27 26.01 13.39
N GLY A 8 -7.81 24.94 14.06
CA GLY A 8 -6.70 24.98 15.01
C GLY A 8 -5.37 24.62 14.38
N GLU A 9 -4.26 25.02 14.99
CA GLU A 9 -2.91 24.66 14.52
C GLU A 9 -2.66 23.16 14.63
N VAL A 10 -2.21 22.55 13.54
CA VAL A 10 -1.82 21.13 13.47
C VAL A 10 -0.31 21.04 13.69
N SER A 11 0.08 20.59 14.88
CA SER A 11 1.47 20.33 15.24
C SER A 11 1.96 18.97 14.73
N HIS A 12 1.07 17.99 14.64
CA HIS A 12 1.33 16.63 14.17
C HIS A 12 0.28 16.25 13.13
N VAL A 13 0.73 15.78 11.96
CA VAL A 13 -0.16 15.38 10.88
C VAL A 13 -0.97 14.14 11.32
N GLY A 14 -2.31 14.22 11.25
CA GLY A 14 -3.19 13.10 11.56
C GLY A 14 -3.08 11.94 10.56
N CYS A 15 -3.90 10.90 10.72
CA CYS A 15 -3.93 9.78 9.78
C CYS A 15 -4.24 10.25 8.34
N PHE A 16 -3.57 9.62 7.37
CA PHE A 16 -3.85 9.81 5.95
C PHE A 16 -5.11 9.03 5.55
N LEU A 17 -5.98 9.69 4.79
CA LEU A 17 -7.06 9.00 4.08
C LEU A 17 -6.54 8.41 2.75
N PRO A 18 -7.25 7.46 2.11
CA PRO A 18 -6.85 6.88 0.82
C PRO A 18 -6.65 7.92 -0.30
N CYS A 19 -7.31 9.08 -0.19
CA CYS A 19 -7.14 10.22 -1.09
C CYS A 19 -5.83 11.02 -0.88
N GLY A 20 -5.01 10.66 0.12
CA GLY A 20 -3.72 11.30 0.41
C GLY A 20 -3.80 12.59 1.25
N HIS A 21 -5.00 13.08 1.55
CA HIS A 21 -5.19 14.27 2.39
C HIS A 21 -4.98 13.95 3.88
N CYS A 22 -4.50 14.94 4.65
CA CYS A 22 -4.12 14.79 6.06
C CYS A 22 -4.14 16.09 6.91
N GLN A 23 -4.81 17.16 6.44
CA GLN A 23 -4.80 18.49 7.07
C GLN A 23 -5.77 18.58 8.27
N TRP A 24 -5.55 17.77 9.30
CA TRP A 24 -6.41 17.67 10.48
C TRP A 24 -5.69 17.05 11.67
N HIS A 25 -6.21 17.30 12.87
CA HIS A 25 -5.85 16.54 14.07
C HIS A 25 -6.43 15.12 14.01
N GLN A 26 -5.79 14.18 14.69
CA GLN A 26 -6.22 12.78 14.77
C GLN A 26 -7.60 12.64 15.41
N GLU A 27 -7.87 13.41 16.46
CA GLU A 27 -9.15 13.41 17.17
C GLU A 27 -10.25 13.99 16.28
N CYS A 28 -9.94 15.10 15.60
CA CYS A 28 -10.88 15.78 14.71
C CYS A 28 -11.33 14.87 13.56
N ILE A 29 -10.39 14.18 12.91
CA ILE A 29 -10.73 13.27 11.80
C ILE A 29 -11.45 12.02 12.30
N SER A 30 -11.08 11.48 13.47
CA SER A 30 -11.77 10.33 14.06
C SER A 30 -13.24 10.67 14.33
N ASP A 31 -13.52 11.79 14.99
CA ASP A 31 -14.88 12.25 15.27
C ASP A 31 -15.68 12.55 14.00
N TRP A 32 -15.02 13.09 12.97
CA TRP A 32 -15.65 13.33 11.68
C TRP A 32 -16.09 12.02 11.01
N LEU A 33 -15.18 11.03 10.95
CA LEU A 33 -15.42 9.76 10.28
C LEU A 33 -16.50 8.91 10.95
N THR A 34 -16.74 9.08 12.26
CA THR A 34 -17.89 8.44 12.94
C THR A 34 -19.25 8.90 12.39
N ARG A 35 -19.32 10.13 11.87
CA ARG A 35 -20.56 10.73 11.35
C ARG A 35 -20.63 10.69 9.83
N ARG A 36 -19.47 10.80 9.17
CA ARG A 36 -19.32 10.93 7.73
C ARG A 36 -18.03 10.24 7.29
N SER A 37 -18.15 9.07 6.66
CA SER A 37 -17.02 8.30 6.11
C SER A 37 -16.46 8.89 4.80
N ILE A 38 -16.27 10.21 4.75
CA ILE A 38 -15.76 10.95 3.58
C ILE A 38 -14.68 11.94 4.00
N CYS A 39 -13.75 12.23 3.10
CA CYS A 39 -12.71 13.24 3.31
C CYS A 39 -13.32 14.65 3.51
N PRO A 40 -12.92 15.40 4.56
CA PRO A 40 -13.36 16.79 4.76
C PRO A 40 -12.97 17.74 3.61
N LEU A 41 -11.88 17.45 2.90
CA LEU A 41 -11.35 18.28 1.80
C LEU A 41 -12.00 17.95 0.46
N CYS A 42 -11.85 16.72 -0.01
CA CYS A 42 -12.23 16.32 -1.37
C CYS A 42 -13.51 15.47 -1.42
N ARG A 43 -14.09 15.11 -0.27
CA ARG A 43 -15.29 14.27 -0.14
C ARG A 43 -15.15 12.85 -0.69
N THR A 44 -13.95 12.42 -1.07
CA THR A 44 -13.66 11.02 -1.40
C THR A 44 -13.98 10.12 -0.21
N PRO A 45 -14.64 8.97 -0.41
CA PRO A 45 -14.87 8.00 0.65
C PRO A 45 -13.59 7.64 1.39
N ALA A 46 -13.66 7.56 2.72
CA ALA A 46 -12.56 7.17 3.58
C ALA A 46 -12.28 5.66 3.52
N GLN A 47 -13.24 4.87 3.04
CA GLN A 47 -13.12 3.46 2.75
C GLN A 47 -13.18 3.26 1.24
N HIS A 48 -12.22 2.52 0.69
CA HIS A 48 -12.33 2.01 -0.67
C HIS A 48 -13.23 0.78 -0.58
N ASP A 49 -14.49 0.90 -0.99
CA ASP A 49 -15.40 -0.25 -1.12
C ASP A 49 -14.90 -1.16 -2.23
N GLU A 50 -13.92 -2.02 -1.94
CA GLU A 50 -13.42 -2.95 -2.95
C GLU A 50 -14.17 -4.28 -2.92
N HIS A 51 -15.03 -4.55 -1.95
CA HIS A 51 -15.52 -5.90 -1.71
C HIS A 51 -17.03 -5.93 -1.40
N LYS A 52 -17.85 -6.07 -2.44
CA LYS A 52 -19.13 -6.80 -2.37
C LYS A 52 -18.84 -8.27 -1.99
N PHE A 53 -18.47 -8.53 -0.75
CA PHE A 53 -18.53 -9.86 -0.16
C PHE A 53 -19.72 -9.88 0.79
N PRO A 54 -20.52 -10.96 0.81
CA PRO A 54 -21.68 -11.03 1.69
C PRO A 54 -21.20 -11.00 3.15
N VAL A 55 -21.43 -9.88 3.82
CA VAL A 55 -21.20 -9.73 5.26
C VAL A 55 -22.25 -10.58 5.96
N HIS A 56 -21.81 -11.67 6.60
CA HIS A 56 -22.66 -12.42 7.51
C HIS A 56 -22.92 -11.57 8.77
N PRO A 57 -24.17 -11.39 9.21
CA PRO A 57 -24.57 -10.33 10.15
C PRO A 57 -24.21 -10.57 11.63
N GLU A 58 -23.33 -11.51 11.97
CA GLU A 58 -23.11 -11.92 13.38
C GLU A 58 -21.70 -11.71 13.94
N GLN A 59 -20.82 -10.96 13.28
CA GLN A 59 -19.49 -10.65 13.84
C GLN A 59 -19.21 -9.14 13.84
N ASN A 60 -19.81 -8.45 14.81
CA ASN A 60 -19.50 -7.06 15.17
C ASN A 60 -18.15 -6.95 15.90
N ASN A 61 -17.05 -7.32 15.23
CA ASN A 61 -15.71 -6.97 15.69
C ASN A 61 -14.77 -6.71 14.51
N CYS A 62 -14.98 -5.60 13.81
CA CYS A 62 -14.05 -5.13 12.79
C CYS A 62 -12.90 -4.34 13.45
N THR A 63 -12.01 -5.09 14.10
CA THR A 63 -10.62 -4.68 14.30
C THR A 63 -9.77 -5.69 13.57
N ILE A 64 -9.71 -5.61 12.23
CA ILE A 64 -8.59 -6.24 11.53
C ILE A 64 -7.37 -5.47 12.03
N GLY A 65 -6.60 -6.10 12.92
CA GLY A 65 -5.48 -5.46 13.57
C GLY A 65 -4.49 -5.02 12.50
N ILE A 66 -3.85 -3.86 12.66
CA ILE A 66 -2.80 -3.36 11.76
C ILE A 66 -1.78 -4.47 11.40
N ALA A 67 -1.53 -5.39 12.33
CA ALA A 67 -0.68 -6.56 12.13
C ALA A 67 -1.14 -7.52 11.02
N GLU A 68 -2.44 -7.76 10.86
CA GLU A 68 -2.99 -8.66 9.82
C GLU A 68 -2.87 -8.01 8.44
N PHE A 69 -3.24 -6.73 8.34
CA PHE A 69 -3.10 -5.95 7.10
C PHE A 69 -1.62 -5.81 6.67
N LEU A 70 -0.72 -5.49 7.61
CA LEU A 70 0.72 -5.46 7.34
C LEU A 70 1.26 -6.86 6.99
N GLY A 71 0.69 -7.92 7.54
CA GLY A 71 1.03 -9.30 7.21
C GLY A 71 0.73 -9.62 5.74
N GLU A 72 -0.42 -9.22 5.24
CA GLU A 72 -0.81 -9.41 3.83
C GLU A 72 0.05 -8.57 2.88
N MET A 73 0.28 -7.29 3.21
CA MET A 73 1.20 -6.44 2.43
C MET A 73 2.63 -7.00 2.41
N LYS A 74 3.11 -7.51 3.55
CA LYS A 74 4.42 -8.16 3.63
C LYS A 74 4.49 -9.41 2.76
N ARG A 75 3.43 -10.22 2.71
CA ARG A 75 3.35 -11.40 1.82
C ARG A 75 3.38 -11.01 0.34
N MET A 76 2.67 -9.95 -0.05
CA MET A 76 2.71 -9.43 -1.41
C MET A 76 4.11 -8.97 -1.81
N LEU A 77 4.75 -8.17 -0.96
CA LEU A 77 6.12 -7.69 -1.20
C LEU A 77 7.13 -8.84 -1.24
N CYS A 78 7.01 -9.85 -0.37
CA CYS A 78 7.88 -11.03 -0.41
C CYS A 78 7.72 -11.83 -1.71
N ASN A 79 6.50 -11.92 -2.25
CA ASN A 79 6.26 -12.60 -3.53
C ASN A 79 6.88 -11.82 -4.69
N GLU A 80 6.70 -10.49 -4.73
CA GLU A 80 7.31 -9.64 -5.75
C GLU A 80 8.85 -9.65 -5.69
N VAL A 81 9.43 -9.62 -4.49
CA VAL A 81 10.89 -9.74 -4.28
C VAL A 81 11.39 -11.10 -4.76
N LEU A 82 10.72 -12.20 -4.42
CA LEU A 82 11.11 -13.54 -4.87
C LEU A 82 11.09 -13.67 -6.40
N HIS A 83 10.06 -13.09 -7.06
CA HIS A 83 9.99 -13.06 -8.52
C HIS A 83 11.12 -12.24 -9.15
N LEU A 84 11.53 -11.14 -8.51
CA LEU A 84 12.66 -10.33 -8.98
C LEU A 84 14.00 -11.06 -8.80
N GLU A 85 14.19 -11.77 -7.69
CA GLU A 85 15.39 -12.60 -7.45
C GLU A 85 15.52 -13.71 -8.49
N LEU A 86 14.45 -14.47 -8.74
CA LEU A 86 14.44 -15.52 -9.77
C LEU A 86 14.75 -14.96 -11.16
N ARG A 87 14.13 -13.82 -11.51
CA ARG A 87 14.38 -13.16 -12.80
C ARG A 87 15.83 -12.66 -12.93
N TYR A 88 16.44 -12.23 -11.83
CA TYR A 88 17.83 -11.81 -11.83
C TYR A 88 18.76 -13.00 -12.10
N GLU A 89 18.53 -14.15 -11.46
CA GLU A 89 19.30 -15.37 -11.71
C GLU A 89 19.18 -15.86 -13.16
N GLU A 90 17.98 -15.82 -13.74
CA GLU A 90 17.75 -16.12 -15.16
C GLU A 90 18.57 -15.21 -16.09
N LEU A 91 18.55 -13.89 -15.83
CA LEU A 91 19.33 -12.92 -16.62
C LEU A 91 20.84 -13.14 -16.49
N GLN A 92 21.35 -13.53 -15.32
CA GLN A 92 22.76 -13.86 -15.14
C GLN A 92 23.18 -15.07 -15.98
N LEU A 93 22.31 -16.10 -16.04
CA LEU A 93 22.54 -17.28 -16.87
C LEU A 93 22.51 -16.93 -18.37
N GLU A 94 21.56 -16.10 -18.81
CA GLU A 94 21.50 -15.62 -20.19
C GLU A 94 22.75 -14.83 -20.58
N ALA A 95 23.21 -13.93 -19.70
CA ALA A 95 24.44 -13.17 -19.92
C ALA A 95 25.66 -14.08 -20.04
N ALA A 96 25.81 -15.06 -19.14
CA ALA A 96 26.90 -16.03 -19.20
C ALA A 96 26.89 -16.87 -20.49
N ASN A 97 25.70 -17.27 -20.96
CA ASN A 97 25.55 -18.01 -22.22
C ASN A 97 25.91 -17.15 -23.44
N LEU A 98 25.55 -15.88 -23.44
CA LEU A 98 25.92 -14.93 -24.50
C LEU A 98 27.44 -14.72 -24.55
N GLU A 99 28.08 -14.56 -23.40
CA GLU A 99 29.54 -14.45 -23.31
C GLU A 99 30.25 -15.70 -23.84
N LEU A 100 29.77 -16.89 -23.44
CA LEU A 100 30.32 -18.16 -23.91
C LEU A 100 30.17 -18.31 -25.44
N GLY A 101 29.00 -17.96 -25.98
CA GLY A 101 28.75 -17.97 -27.42
C GLY A 101 29.67 -17.01 -28.18
N ALA A 102 29.92 -15.81 -27.63
CA ALA A 102 30.85 -14.84 -28.21
C ALA A 102 32.30 -15.36 -28.22
N GLN A 103 32.74 -16.02 -27.15
CA GLN A 103 34.07 -16.64 -27.06
C GLN A 103 34.25 -17.78 -28.07
N GLN A 104 33.24 -18.65 -28.23
CA GLN A 104 33.26 -19.75 -29.20
C GLN A 104 33.31 -19.25 -30.65
N LEU A 105 32.57 -18.19 -30.97
CA LEU A 105 32.60 -17.53 -32.29
C LEU A 105 33.97 -16.88 -32.56
N ALA A 106 34.63 -16.32 -31.54
CA ALA A 106 35.95 -15.75 -31.67
C ALA A 106 37.04 -16.81 -31.87
N ALA A 107 36.89 -18.00 -31.29
CA ALA A 107 37.84 -19.11 -31.41
C ALA A 107 37.79 -19.85 -32.76
N HIS A 108 36.69 -19.70 -33.51
CA HIS A 108 36.48 -20.33 -34.83
C HIS A 108 36.70 -19.38 -36.03
N LYS A 109 37.25 -18.18 -35.80
CA LYS A 109 37.75 -17.26 -36.84
C LYS A 109 39.27 -17.32 -36.91
#